data_AF-A0A1Y2SB19-F1
#
_entry.id   AF-A0A1Y2SB19-F1
#
_cell.length_a   1.000
_cell.length_b   1.000
_cell.length_c   1.000
_cell.angle_alpha   90.00
_cell.angle_beta   90.00
_cell.angle_gamma   90.00
#
_symmetry.space_group_name_H-M   'P 1'
#
loop_
_entity.id
_entity.type
_entity.pdbx_description
1 polymer ?
#
loop_
_entity_poly.entity_id
_entity_poly.type
_entity_poly.pdbx_seq_one_letter_code
_entity_poly.pdbx_strand_id
1 'polypeptide(L)' 'MVDFFSESISLERIDLLLRLATKGGCSHDERYQVLIWCSELTTQLIEQFDQNEKKPLNSGSTLNLCGRGLQQI' A
#
# COMPACT_ATOMS: atom_id res chain seq x y z
N MET A 1 2.43 -15.09 -3.79
CA MET A 1 1.52 -14.50 -2.79
C MET A 1 1.79 -13.01 -2.82
N VAL A 2 0.83 -12.21 -3.27
CA VAL A 2 0.99 -10.74 -3.27
C VAL A 2 0.85 -10.29 -1.82
N ASP A 3 1.91 -9.71 -1.27
CA ASP A 3 1.90 -9.25 0.13
C ASP A 3 1.10 -7.94 0.22
N PHE A 4 -0.17 -8.04 0.59
CA PHE A 4 -1.08 -6.91 0.84
C PHE A 4 -0.83 -6.22 2.18
N PHE A 5 0.38 -6.33 2.73
CA PHE A 5 0.71 -5.83 4.06
C PHE A 5 0.62 -4.29 4.11
N SER A 6 1.06 -3.61 3.05
CA SER A 6 1.00 -2.15 2.93
C SER A 6 -0.45 -1.65 2.84
N GLU A 7 -1.29 -2.35 2.09
CA GLU A 7 -2.71 -2.05 1.89
C GLU A 7 -3.49 -2.27 3.19
N SER A 8 -3.17 -3.33 3.92
CA SER A 8 -3.77 -3.64 5.23
C SER A 8 -3.45 -2.56 6.26
N ILE A 9 -2.20 -2.09 6.33
CA ILE A 9 -1.80 -0.97 7.19
C ILE A 9 -2.54 0.31 6.79
N SER A 10 -2.70 0.54 5.49
CA SER A 10 -3.40 1.73 4.98
C SER A 10 -4.88 1.73 5.38
N LEU A 11 -5.55 0.58 5.33
CA LEU A 11 -6.92 0.42 5.84
C LEU A 11 -7.03 0.68 7.34
N GLU A 12 -6.09 0.15 8.13
CA GLU A 12 -6.08 0.35 9.58
C GLU A 12 -5.90 1.84 9.94
N ARG A 13 -5.06 2.57 9.20
CA ARG A 13 -4.91 4.03 9.37
C ARG A 13 -6.22 4.78 9.11
N ILE A 14 -6.98 4.39 8.08
CA ILE A 14 -8.27 5.00 7.76
C ILE A 14 -9.28 4.73 8.89
N ASP A 15 -9.35 3.49 9.40
CA ASP A 15 -10.22 3.13 10.53
C ASP A 15 -9.88 3.95 11.79
N LEU A 16 -8.59 4.10 12.11
CA LEU A 16 -8.15 4.90 13.25
C LEU A 16 -8.55 6.37 13.12
N LEU A 17 -8.41 6.97 11.94
CA LEU A 17 -8.82 8.36 11.68
C LEU A 17 -10.34 8.55 11.88
N LEU A 18 -11.15 7.63 11.33
CA LEU A 18 -12.60 7.63 11.50
C LEU A 18 -13.01 7.46 12.97
N ARG A 19 -12.37 6.55 13.69
CA ARG A 19 -12.61 6.36 15.13
C ARG A 19 -12.24 7.60 15.93
N LEU A 20 -11.16 8.29 15.55
CA LEU A 20 -10.74 9.51 16.21
C LEU A 20 -11.74 10.66 15.95
N ALA A 21 -12.22 10.81 14.73
CA ALA A 21 -13.23 11.81 14.38
C ALA A 21 -14.61 11.55 15.02
N THR A 22 -14.94 10.28 15.29
CA THR A 22 -16.20 9.89 15.93
C THR A 22 -16.14 9.90 17.46
N LYS A 23 -14.95 9.78 18.05
CA LYS A 23 -14.76 9.95 19.49
C LYS A 23 -15.00 11.42 19.85
N GLY A 24 -15.84 11.66 20.87
CA GLY A 24 -16.24 13.01 21.27
C GLY A 24 -15.04 13.93 21.50
N GLY A 25 -15.11 15.16 20.99
CA GLY A 25 -14.03 16.15 21.07
C GLY A 25 -13.76 16.86 19.74
N CYS A 26 -14.09 16.26 18.60
CA CYS A 26 -13.98 16.91 17.30
C CYS A 26 -15.23 17.75 16.97
N SER A 27 -14.97 19.00 16.57
CA SER A 27 -15.89 19.93 15.93
C SER A 27 -16.37 19.42 14.57
N HIS A 28 -17.38 20.08 13.99
CA HIS A 28 -17.91 19.72 12.68
C HIS A 28 -16.85 19.84 11.57
N ASP A 29 -16.08 20.93 11.59
CA ASP A 29 -15.03 21.19 10.60
C ASP A 29 -13.90 20.16 10.69
N GLU A 30 -13.49 19.76 11.90
CA GLU A 30 -12.48 18.72 12.09
C GLU A 30 -12.96 17.36 11.57
N ARG A 31 -14.24 17.02 11.77
CA ARG A 31 -14.81 15.78 11.20
C ARG A 31 -14.86 15.85 9.69
N TYR A 32 -15.23 17.00 9.12
CA TYR A 32 -15.25 17.21 7.68
C TYR A 32 -13.84 17.07 7.09
N GLN A 33 -12.82 17.64 7.74
CA GLN A 33 -11.43 17.51 7.34
C GLN A 33 -10.95 16.05 7.39
N VAL A 34 -11.31 15.31 8.43
CA VAL A 34 -10.99 13.87 8.52
C VAL A 34 -11.66 13.09 7.40
N LEU A 35 -12.90 13.41 7.02
CA LEU A 35 -13.56 12.76 5.89
C LEU A 35 -12.84 13.03 4.56
N ILE A 36 -12.34 14.26 4.34
CA ILE A 36 -11.52 14.59 3.16
C ILE A 36 -10.26 13.72 3.15
N TRP A 37 -9.51 13.66 4.26
CA TRP A 37 -8.30 12.83 4.33
C TRP A 37 -8.60 11.34 4.13
N CYS A 38 -9.68 10.82 4.70
CA CYS A 38 -10.10 9.44 4.47
C CYS A 38 -10.42 9.19 2.98
N SER A 39 -11.04 10.15 2.30
CA SER A 39 -11.28 10.05 0.85
C SER A 39 -9.97 9.96 0.07
N GLU A 40 -9.01 10.85 0.35
CA GLU A 40 -7.69 10.86 -0.31
C GLU A 40 -6.92 9.55 -0.07
N LEU A 41 -6.91 9.08 1.18
CA LEU A 41 -6.25 7.83 1.55
C LEU A 41 -6.89 6.61 0.89
N THR A 42 -8.22 6.61 0.74
CA THR A 42 -8.94 5.54 0.05
C THR A 42 -8.63 5.54 -1.44
N THR A 43 -8.55 6.71 -2.08
CA THR A 43 -8.12 6.82 -3.49
C THR A 43 -6.71 6.28 -3.70
N GLN A 44 -5.75 6.65 -2.84
CA GLN A 44 -4.38 6.12 -2.90
C GLN A 44 -4.33 4.61 -2.72
N LEU A 45 -5.17 4.07 -1.83
CA LEU A 45 -5.25 2.63 -1.60
C LEU A 45 -5.76 1.90 -2.85
N ILE A 46 -6.80 2.42 -3.51
CA ILE A 46 -7.33 1.85 -4.76
C ILE A 46 -6.25 1.86 -5.84
N GLU A 47 -5.49 2.95 -5.98
CA GLU A 47 -4.37 3.00 -6.92
C GLU A 47 -3.28 1.95 -6.61
N GLN A 48 -2.98 1.70 -5.34
CA GLN A 48 -2.03 0.66 -4.94
C GLN A 48 -2.53 -0.75 -5.29
N PHE A 49 -3.82 -1.03 -5.08
CA PHE A 49 -4.44 -2.30 -5.51
C PHE A 49 -4.32 -2.47 -7.03
N ASP A 50 -4.69 -1.45 -7.81
CA ASP A 50 -4.59 -1.44 -9.26
C ASP A 50 -3.15 -1.70 -9.76
N GLN A 51 -2.16 -1.09 -9.10
CA GLN A 51 -0.75 -1.27 -9.45
C GLN A 51 -0.24 -2.67 -9.13
N ASN A 52 -0.69 -3.25 -8.02
CA ASN A 52 -0.31 -4.61 -7.63
C ASN A 52 -1.01 -5.67 -8.49
N GLU A 53 -2.23 -5.43 -8.99
CA GLU A 53 -2.85 -6.27 -10.03
C GLU A 53 -2.12 -6.15 -11.38
N LYS A 54 -1.66 -4.95 -11.73
CA LYS A 54 -0.95 -4.69 -13.00
C LYS A 54 0.51 -5.13 -12.99
N LYS A 55 1.09 -5.53 -11.85
CA LYS A 55 2.45 -6.06 -11.80
C LYS A 55 2.46 -7.45 -12.47
N PRO A 56 3.04 -7.61 -13.67
CA PRO A 56 3.18 -8.93 -14.23
C PRO A 56 4.11 -9.74 -13.32
N LEU A 57 3.65 -10.90 -12.87
CA LEU A 57 4.43 -11.92 -12.14
C LEU A 57 5.64 -12.47 -12.94
N ASN A 58 5.98 -11.85 -14.07
CA ASN A 58 6.97 -12.31 -15.02
C ASN A 58 8.01 -11.24 -15.35
N SER A 59 8.53 -10.55 -14.33
CA SER A 59 9.94 -10.17 -14.40
C SER A 59 10.70 -11.33 -13.78
N GLY A 60 10.85 -12.40 -14.56
CA GLY A 60 11.92 -13.35 -14.32
C GLY A 60 13.21 -12.54 -14.32
N SER A 61 13.67 -12.14 -13.15
CA SER A 61 15.01 -11.65 -12.95
C SER A 61 15.92 -12.81 -13.35
N THR A 62 16.37 -12.79 -14.61
CA THR A 62 17.53 -13.54 -15.05
C THR A 62 18.66 -13.08 -14.16
N LEU A 63 18.91 -13.85 -13.10
CA LEU A 63 20.16 -13.76 -12.36
C LEU A 63 21.24 -14.15 -13.37
N ASN A 64 21.82 -13.15 -14.03
CA ASN A 64 23.07 -13.31 -14.76
C ASN A 64 24.13 -13.62 -13.70
N LEU A 65 24.21 -14.88 -13.30
CA LEU A 65 25.36 -15.45 -12.62
C LEU A 65 26.50 -15.45 -13.64
N CYS A 66 27.14 -14.28 -13.83
CA CYS A 66 28.41 -14.17 -14.53
C CYS A 66 29.51 -14.67 -13.60
N GLY A 67 29.45 -15.96 -13.25
CA GLY A 67 30.55 -16.71 -12.67
C GLY A 67 31.42 -17.21 -13.82
N ARG A 68 32.37 -16.39 -14.27
CA ARG A 68 33.50 -16.90 -15.06
C ARG A 68 34.40 -17.69 -14.12
N GLY A 69 34.15 -18.98 -14.01
CA GLY A 69 34.98 -19.85 -13.21
C GLY A 69 34.44 -21.25 -13.27
N LEU A 70 34.91 -22.01 -14.26
CA LEU A 70 35.19 -23.44 -14.26
C LEU A 70 35.40 -23.87 -15.72
N GLN A 71 36.52 -23.42 -16.28
CA GLN A 71 37.23 -24.21 -17.30
C GLN A 71 38.57 -24.59 -16.69
N GLN A 72 38.90 -25.88 -16.84
CA GLN A 72 40.15 -26.55 -16.46
C GLN A 72 40.23 -26.81 -14.95
N ILE A 73 40.27 -28.07 -14.49
CA ILE A 73 41.19 -29.16 -14.88
C ILE A 73 40.45 -30.48 -15.10
#